data_AF-A0A3B1ABD9-F1
#
_entry.id   AF-A0A3B1ABD9-F1
#
_cell.length_a   1.000
_cell.length_b   1.000
_cell.length_c   1.000
_cell.angle_alpha   90.00
_cell.angle_beta   90.00
_cell.angle_gamma   90.00
#
_symmetry.space_group_name_H-M   'P 1'
#
loop_
_entity.id
_entity.type
_entity.pdbx_description
1 polymer ?
#
loop_
_entity_poly.entity_id
_entity_poly.type
_entity_poly.pdbx_seq_one_letter_code
_entity_poly.pdbx_strand_id
1 'polypeptide(L)' 'MLMMLAFLIDQVQQLCRSAYQKARQHAGAFKVLFERIRNLIQTGVFVDWETLFTYIANPEQRAPPSQDWVFQLK' A
#
# COMPACT_ATOMS: atom_id res chain seq x y z
N MET A 1 12.01 -13.85 16.02
CA MET A 1 12.60 -13.74 14.67
C MET A 1 11.74 -13.01 13.64
N LEU A 2 10.40 -12.99 13.77
CA LEU A 2 9.50 -12.31 12.80
C LEU A 2 9.74 -10.79 12.67
N MET A 3 10.17 -10.13 13.75
CA MET A 3 10.42 -8.68 13.76
C MET A 3 11.61 -8.26 12.87
N MET A 4 12.69 -9.05 12.86
CA MET A 4 13.82 -8.82 11.95
C MET A 4 13.44 -9.09 10.49
N LEU A 5 12.59 -10.09 10.25
CA LEU A 5 12.09 -10.38 8.90
C LEU A 5 11.22 -9.23 8.37
N ALA A 6 10.31 -8.70 9.20
CA ALA A 6 9.49 -7.54 8.85
C ALA A 6 10.35 -6.29 8.58
N PHE A 7 11.41 -6.09 9.38
CA PHE A 7 12.37 -5.01 9.16
C PHE A 7 13.13 -5.17 7.84
N LEU A 8 13.62 -6.37 7.52
CA LEU A 8 14.32 -6.63 6.25
C LEU A 8 13.41 -6.44 5.04
N ILE A 9 12.15 -6.87 5.12
CA ILE A 9 11.15 -6.63 4.07
C ILE A 9 10.92 -5.12 3.90
N ASP A 10 10.83 -4.37 5.00
CA ASP A 10 10.68 -2.91 4.93
C ASP A 10 11.90 -2.23 4.29
N GLN A 11 13.12 -2.65 4.63
CA GLN A 11 14.34 -2.10 4.06
C GLN A 11 14.46 -2.42 2.56
N VAL A 12 14.07 -3.62 2.14
CA VAL A 12 14.02 -3.99 0.71
C VAL A 12 12.94 -3.17 -0.02
N GLN A 13 11.76 -2.99 0.58
CA GLN A 13 10.70 -2.16 0.01
C GLN A 13 11.13 -0.68 -0.13
N GLN A 14 11.87 -0.15 0.84
CA GLN A 14 12.43 1.20 0.80
C GLN A 14 13.50 1.37 -0.30
N LEU A 15 14.35 0.37 -0.51
CA LEU A 15 15.43 0.42 -1.49
C LEU A 15 14.94 0.20 -2.93
N CYS A 16 13.91 -0.62 -3.12
CA CYS A 16 13.50 -1.04 -4.45
C CYS A 16 12.42 -0.15 -5.09
N ARG A 17 11.65 0.65 -4.33
CA ARG A 17 10.43 1.29 -4.88
C ARG A 17 10.25 2.75 -4.43
N SER A 18 10.28 3.65 -5.41
CA SER A 18 9.93 5.07 -5.23
C SER A 18 8.45 5.26 -4.83
N ALA A 19 7.55 4.40 -5.32
CA ALA A 19 6.14 4.40 -4.95
C ALA A 19 5.92 4.16 -3.44
N TYR A 20 6.70 3.25 -2.83
CA TYR A 20 6.66 2.99 -1.40
C TYR A 20 7.11 4.21 -0.59
N GLN A 21 8.20 4.86 -1.00
CA GLN A 21 8.70 6.06 -0.33
C GLN A 21 7.67 7.20 -0.38
N LYS A 22 7.02 7.42 -1.53
CA LYS A 22 5.94 8.42 -1.67
C LYS A 22 4.73 8.08 -0.80
N ALA A 23 4.33 6.81 -0.75
CA ALA A 23 3.24 6.35 0.12
C ALA A 23 3.57 6.55 1.59
N ARG A 24 4.81 6.28 1.99
CA ARG A 24 5.30 6.48 3.36
C ARG A 24 5.38 7.95 3.74
N GLN A 25 5.86 8.82 2.86
CA GLN A 25 5.87 10.27 3.07
C GLN A 25 4.43 10.80 3.26
N HIS A 26 3.48 10.32 2.46
CA HIS A 26 2.08 10.71 2.57
C HIS A 26 1.41 10.16 3.85
N ALA A 27 1.68 8.92 4.24
CA ALA A 27 1.11 8.30 5.43
C ALA A 27 1.75 8.80 6.74
N GLY A 28 2.98 9.29 6.68
CA GLY A 28 3.77 9.74 7.82
C GLY A 28 4.24 8.57 8.69
N ALA A 29 3.42 8.20 9.66
CA ALA A 29 3.75 7.14 10.61
C ALA A 29 3.63 5.74 9.97
N PHE A 30 4.59 4.87 10.29
CA PHE A 30 4.64 3.52 9.75
C PHE A 30 3.37 2.70 10.05
N LYS A 31 2.85 2.83 11.27
CA LYS A 31 1.60 2.19 11.69
C LYS A 31 0.43 2.60 10.80
N VAL A 32 0.33 3.87 10.45
CA VAL A 32 -0.74 4.42 9.59
C VAL A 32 -0.64 3.88 8.17
N LEU A 33 0.58 3.76 7.64
CA LEU A 33 0.81 3.13 6.34
C LEU A 33 0.31 1.67 6.33
N PHE A 34 0.67 0.89 7.35
CA PHE A 34 0.25 -0.51 7.48
C PHE A 34 -1.27 -0.66 7.67
N GLU A 35 -1.90 0.24 8.43
CA GLU A 35 -3.36 0.25 8.59
C GLU A 35 -4.07 0.54 7.26
N ARG A 36 -3.57 1.51 6.48
CA ARG A 36 -4.11 1.81 5.14
C ARG A 36 -3.93 0.64 4.18
N ILE A 37 -2.74 0.03 4.14
CA ILE A 37 -2.49 -1.15 3.31
C ILE A 37 -3.46 -2.28 3.68
N ARG A 38 -3.62 -2.57 4.97
CA ARG A 38 -4.53 -3.62 5.45
C ARG A 38 -5.97 -3.35 5.04
N ASN A 39 -6.46 -2.13 5.25
CA ASN A 39 -7.82 -1.75 4.88
C ASN A 39 -8.03 -1.87 3.35
N LEU A 40 -7.08 -1.41 2.55
CA LEU A 40 -7.18 -1.52 1.08
C LEU A 40 -7.17 -2.97 0.59
N ILE A 41 -6.33 -3.84 1.15
CA ILE A 41 -6.33 -5.27 0.80
C ILE A 41 -7.63 -5.96 1.24
N GLN A 42 -8.24 -5.52 2.34
CA GLN A 42 -9.53 -6.04 2.81
C GLN A 42 -10.72 -5.58 1.98
N THR A 43 -10.62 -4.41 1.34
CA THR A 43 -11.72 -3.76 0.63
C THR A 43 -11.62 -3.86 -0.89
N GLY A 44 -10.44 -4.17 -1.43
CA GLY A 44 -10.22 -4.22 -2.87
C GLY A 44 -9.07 -5.11 -3.30
N VAL A 45 -9.08 -5.46 -4.59
CA VAL A 45 -8.04 -6.25 -5.24
C VAL A 45 -7.13 -5.31 -6.02
N PHE A 46 -5.83 -5.38 -5.75
CA PHE A 46 -4.80 -4.66 -6.48
C PHE A 46 -3.97 -5.65 -7.28
N VAL A 47 -3.69 -5.32 -8.54
CA VAL A 47 -2.92 -6.20 -9.45
C VAL A 47 -1.48 -6.36 -8.96
N ASP A 48 -0.93 -5.30 -8.36
CA ASP A 48 0.44 -5.25 -7.88
C ASP A 48 0.61 -4.23 -6.73
N TRP A 49 1.72 -4.34 -6.02
CA TRP A 49 2.05 -3.47 -4.88
C TRP A 49 2.33 -2.03 -5.27
N GLU A 50 2.84 -1.78 -6.48
CA GLU A 50 3.15 -0.41 -6.95
C GLU A 50 1.87 0.39 -7.19
N THR A 51 0.84 -0.24 -7.75
CA THR A 51 -0.50 0.33 -7.89
C THR A 51 -1.08 0.67 -6.51
N LEU A 52 -0.98 -0.24 -5.54
CA LEU A 52 -1.44 -0.02 -4.17
C LEU A 52 -0.71 1.15 -3.49
N PHE A 53 0.62 1.20 -3.58
CA PHE A 53 1.39 2.29 -2.97
C PHE A 53 1.15 3.62 -3.67
N THR A 54 1.00 3.64 -4.99
CA THR A 54 0.66 4.85 -5.75
C THR A 54 -0.72 5.37 -5.35
N TYR A 55 -1.69 4.48 -5.13
CA TYR A 55 -3.02 4.81 -4.62
C TYR A 55 -3.00 5.43 -3.21
N ILE A 56 -2.09 4.96 -2.35
CA ILE A 56 -1.86 5.56 -1.02
C ILE A 56 -1.16 6.91 -1.15
N ALA A 57 -0.17 7.02 -2.03
CA ALA A 57 0.66 8.21 -2.20
C ALA A 57 -0.10 9.41 -2.79
N ASN A 58 -0.99 9.16 -3.76
CA ASN A 58 -1.68 10.19 -4.53
C ASN A 58 -3.21 10.09 -4.35
N PRO A 59 -3.78 10.66 -3.27
CA PRO A 59 -5.21 10.59 -3.01
C PRO A 59 -6.07 11.26 -4.09
N GLU A 60 -5.55 12.29 -4.77
CA GLU A 60 -6.26 13.05 -5.80
C GLU A 60 -6.33 12.34 -7.16
N GLN A 61 -5.42 11.38 -7.41
CA GLN A 61 -5.33 10.64 -8.67
C GLN A 61 -5.85 9.21 -8.54
N ARG A 62 -6.70 8.95 -7.53
CA ARG A 62 -7.31 7.64 -7.29
C ARG A 62 -8.32 7.32 -8.39
N ALA A 63 -7.83 6.88 -9.54
CA ALA A 63 -8.63 6.12 -10.49
C ALA A 63 -9.02 4.79 -9.81
N PRO A 64 -10.24 4.27 -10.04
CA PRO A 64 -10.61 2.95 -9.54
C PRO A 64 -9.62 1.91 -10.11
N PRO A 65 -9.01 1.05 -9.26
CA PRO A 65 -7.94 0.12 -9.69
C PRO A 65 -8.39 -0.95 -10.71
N SER A 66 -9.68 -1.05 -11.03
CA SER A 66 -10.24 -1.68 -12.24
C SER A 66 -11.72 -1.29 -12.37
N GLN A 67 -12.37 -1.56 -13.52
CA GLN A 67 -13.83 -1.39 -13.66
C GLN A 67 -14.65 -2.32 -12.74
N ASP A 68 -14.02 -3.36 -12.16
CA ASP A 68 -14.65 -4.37 -11.29
C ASP A 68 -14.49 -4.05 -9.79
N TRP A 69 -14.28 -2.79 -9.43
CA TRP A 69 -14.14 -2.29 -8.04
C TRP A 69 -15.34 -2.59 -7.11
N VAL A 70 -16.39 -3.26 -7.58
CA VAL A 70 -17.56 -3.59 -6.79
C VAL A 70 -17.16 -4.53 -5.64
N PHE A 71 -17.11 -3.95 -4.44
CA PHE A 71 -17.03 -4.58 -3.12
C PHE A 71 -17.54 -6.03 -3.13
N GLN A 72 -16.62 -7.00 -3.18
CA GLN A 72 -16.88 -8.38 -2.78
C GLN A 72 -16.83 -8.46 -1.24
N LEU A 73 -17.63 -7.65 -0.56
CA LEU A 73 -17.96 -7.88 0.85
C LEU A 73 -19.07 -8.93 0.86
N LYS A 74 -18.69 -10.20 0.95
CA LYS A 74 -19.57 -11.28 1.41
C LYS A 74 -19.46 -11.41 2.92
#